data_AF-A0AAX3ME57-F1
#
_entry.id   AF-A0AAX3ME57-F1
#
_cell.length_a   1.000
_cell.length_b   1.000
_cell.length_c   1.000
_cell.angle_alpha   90.00
_cell.angle_beta   90.00
_cell.angle_gamma   90.00
#
_symmetry.space_group_name_H-M   'P 1'
#
loop_
_entity.id
_entity.type
_entity.pdbx_description
1 polymer ?
#
loop_
_entity_poly.entity_id
_entity_poly.type
_entity_poly.pdbx_seq_one_letter_code
_entity_poly.pdbx_strand_id
1 'polypeptide(L)' 'MKSTITIRLDEIEKEVIKNYVNNKSLTISEFMKKIILDYIEDEYDLKVYKEYLKEKENGTFKTYSYKEVWGK' A
#
# COMPACT_ATOMS: atom_id res chain seq x y z
N MET A 1 13.69 -17.30 -0.31
CA MET A 1 12.98 -18.16 0.67
C MET A 1 11.49 -18.11 0.34
N LYS A 2 10.79 -19.24 0.22
CA LYS A 2 9.33 -19.25 0.01
C LYS A 2 8.64 -19.44 1.36
N SER A 3 7.69 -18.58 1.69
CA SER A 3 6.92 -18.63 2.93
C SER A 3 5.44 -18.79 2.59
N THR A 4 4.72 -19.58 3.39
CA THR A 4 3.28 -19.83 3.24
C THR A 4 2.54 -19.15 4.38
N ILE A 5 1.40 -18.53 4.06
CA ILE A 5 0.47 -17.96 5.04
C ILE A 5 -0.81 -18.78 4.96
N THR A 6 -1.30 -19.23 6.13
CA THR A 6 -2.57 -19.94 6.24
C THR A 6 -3.58 -19.03 6.91
N ILE A 7 -4.72 -18.80 6.25
CA ILE A 7 -5.85 -18.04 6.77
C ILE A 7 -7.01 -19.00 6.96
N ARG A 8 -7.67 -18.94 8.12
CA ARG A 8 -8.91 -19.67 8.37
C ARG A 8 -10.07 -18.83 7.85
N LEU A 9 -10.92 -19.45 7.05
CA LEU A 9 -12.12 -18.86 6.48
C LEU A 9 -13.27 -19.83 6.74
N ASP A 10 -14.46 -19.31 6.95
CA ASP A 10 -15.66 -20.13 6.81
C ASP A 10 -15.99 -20.41 5.32
N GLU A 11 -16.97 -21.27 5.08
CA GLU A 11 -17.33 -21.68 3.71
C GLU A 11 -17.92 -20.51 2.89
N ILE A 12 -18.64 -19.59 3.54
CA ILE A 12 -19.26 -18.44 2.88
C ILE A 12 -18.18 -17.44 2.46
N GLU A 13 -17.26 -17.09 3.37
CA GLU A 13 -16.13 -16.21 3.12
C GLU A 13 -15.28 -16.73 1.96
N LYS A 14 -14.98 -18.03 1.98
CA LYS A 14 -14.20 -18.71 0.93
C LYS A 14 -14.89 -18.65 -0.42
N GLU A 15 -16.20 -18.90 -0.47
CA GLU A 15 -16.97 -18.86 -1.72
C GLU A 15 -17.04 -17.45 -2.30
N VAL A 16 -17.32 -16.44 -1.46
CA VAL A 16 -17.36 -15.04 -1.86
C VAL A 16 -16.01 -14.58 -2.42
N ILE A 17 -14.91 -14.85 -1.72
CA ILE A 17 -13.56 -14.46 -2.15
C ILE A 17 -13.22 -15.16 -3.48
N LYS A 18 -13.48 -16.46 -3.59
CA LYS A 18 -13.18 -17.23 -4.80
C LYS A 18 -13.95 -16.71 -6.01
N ASN A 19 -15.25 -16.44 -5.86
CA ASN A 19 -16.08 -15.93 -6.95
C ASN A 19 -15.63 -14.53 -7.40
N TYR A 20 -15.29 -13.65 -6.46
CA TYR A 20 -14.78 -12.31 -6.77
C TYR A 20 -13.46 -12.36 -7.55
N VAL A 21 -12.52 -13.19 -7.08
CA VAL A 21 -11.17 -13.32 -7.63
C VAL A 21 -11.18 -13.95 -9.03
N ASN A 22 -12.01 -14.98 -9.24
CA ASN A 22 -12.15 -15.64 -10.53
C ASN A 22 -12.61 -14.68 -11.64
N ASN A 23 -13.53 -13.76 -11.33
CA ASN A 23 -14.01 -12.74 -12.27
C ASN A 23 -12.91 -11.76 -12.72
N LYS A 24 -11.78 -11.73 -12.00
CA LYS A 24 -10.64 -10.83 -12.27
C LYS A 24 -9.41 -11.56 -12.84
N SER A 25 -9.54 -12.85 -13.16
CA SER A 25 -8.44 -13.69 -13.64
C SER A 25 -7.20 -13.70 -12.74
N LEU A 26 -7.39 -13.49 -11.43
CA LEU A 26 -6.34 -13.56 -10.41
C LEU A 26 -6.44 -14.88 -9.66
N THR A 27 -5.36 -15.29 -9.01
CA THR A 27 -5.42 -16.31 -7.94
C THR A 27 -5.73 -15.66 -6.60
N ILE A 28 -6.27 -16.43 -5.65
CA ILE A 28 -6.53 -15.94 -4.29
C ILE A 28 -5.24 -15.42 -3.64
N SER A 29 -4.11 -16.09 -3.86
CA SER A 29 -2.81 -15.64 -3.32
C SER A 29 -2.34 -14.32 -3.90
N GLU A 30 -2.53 -14.07 -5.19
CA GLU A 30 -2.18 -12.78 -5.81
C GLU A 30 -3.08 -11.66 -5.28
N PHE A 31 -4.38 -11.92 -5.20
CA PHE A 31 -5.34 -10.96 -4.66
C PHE A 31 -5.05 -10.60 -3.21
N MET A 32 -4.81 -11.60 -2.35
CA MET A 32 -4.48 -11.36 -0.95
C MET A 32 -3.16 -10.60 -0.78
N LYS A 33 -2.12 -10.95 -1.55
CA LYS A 33 -0.85 -10.21 -1.52
C LYS A 33 -1.04 -8.75 -1.89
N LYS A 34 -1.83 -8.49 -2.92
CA LYS A 34 -2.12 -7.13 -3.36
C LYS A 34 -2.81 -6.33 -2.26
N ILE A 35 -3.90 -6.85 -1.69
CA ILE A 35 -4.62 -6.16 -0.61
C ILE A 35 -3.70 -5.86 0.59
N ILE A 36 -2.88 -6.82 1.00
CA ILE A 36 -1.99 -6.64 2.14
C ILE A 36 -0.96 -5.54 1.86
N LEU A 37 -0.38 -5.52 0.65
CA LEU A 37 0.58 -4.49 0.28
C LEU A 37 -0.09 -3.12 0.15
N ASP A 38 -1.23 -3.03 -0.52
CA ASP A 38 -2.00 -1.80 -0.66
C ASP A 38 -2.35 -1.21 0.73
N TYR A 39 -2.76 -2.04 1.70
CA TYR A 39 -3.04 -1.61 3.07
C TYR A 39 -1.79 -1.08 3.80
N ILE A 40 -0.65 -1.74 3.65
CA ILE A 40 0.62 -1.31 4.26
C ILE A 40 1.10 0.00 3.63
N GLU A 41 0.96 0.14 2.31
CA GLU A 41 1.31 1.36 1.58
C GLU A 41 0.45 2.53 2.03
N ASP A 42 -0.88 2.37 2.17
CA ASP A 42 -1.77 3.42 2.67
C ASP A 42 -1.36 3.91 4.09
N GLU A 43 -1.03 2.99 5.00
CA GLU A 43 -0.56 3.35 6.34
C GLU A 43 0.79 4.10 6.30
N TYR A 44 1.70 3.66 5.44
CA TYR A 44 3.00 4.28 5.27
C TYR A 44 2.89 5.67 4.63
N ASP A 45 2.12 5.81 3.57
CA ASP A 45 1.88 7.08 2.88
C ASP A 45 1.25 8.10 3.82
N LEU A 46 0.27 7.68 4.63
CA LEU A 46 -0.32 8.55 5.65
C LEU A 46 0.69 9.00 6.69
N LYS A 47 1.61 8.13 7.10
CA LYS A 47 2.69 8.47 8.02
C LYS A 47 3.63 9.51 7.40
N VAL A 48 4.13 9.27 6.19
CA VAL A 48 5.04 10.20 5.48
C VAL A 48 4.37 11.56 5.28
N TYR A 49 3.09 11.57 4.92
CA TYR A 49 2.31 12.80 4.77
C TYR A 49 2.23 13.61 6.07
N LYS A 50 1.96 12.94 7.21
CA LYS A 50 1.94 13.60 8.53
C LYS A 50 3.30 14.15 8.93
N GLU A 51 4.38 13.43 8.64
CA GLU A 51 5.75 13.89 8.88
C GLU A 51 6.05 15.15 8.07
N TYR A 52 5.71 15.15 6.77
CA TYR A 52 5.82 16.32 5.90
C TYR A 52 5.07 17.54 6.47
N LEU A 53 3.80 17.37 6.90
CA LEU A 53 3.02 18.47 7.46
C LEU A 53 3.66 19.05 8.73
N LYS A 54 4.19 18.18 9.60
CA LYS A 54 4.89 18.60 10.82
C LYS A 54 6.18 19.37 10.51
N GLU A 55 6.99 18.90 9.56
CA GLU A 55 8.20 19.61 9.14
C GLU A 55 7.87 20.97 8.52
N LYS A 56 6.78 21.04 7.75
CA LYS A 56 6.30 22.29 7.15
C LYS A 56 5.82 23.28 8.22
N GLU A 57 5.03 22.84 9.19
CA GLU A 57 4.56 23.66 10.31
C GLU A 57 5.72 24.17 11.17
N ASN A 58 6.72 23.33 11.43
CA ASN A 58 7.91 23.70 12.19
C ASN A 58 8.92 24.54 11.40
N GLY A 59 8.68 24.78 10.10
CA GLY A 59 9.59 25.50 9.22
C GLY A 59 10.91 24.77 8.94
N THR A 60 10.99 23.47 9.19
CA THR A 60 12.18 22.64 8.95
C THR A 60 12.18 21.94 7.60
N PHE A 61 11.04 21.95 6.89
CA PHE A 61 10.91 21.33 5.57
C PHE A 61 11.77 22.05 4.52
N LYS A 62 12.69 21.32 3.89
CA LYS A 62 13.55 21.86 2.82
C LYS A 62 12.83 21.79 1.47
N THR A 63 12.78 22.91 0.77
CA THR A 63 12.32 22.99 -0.62
C THR A 63 13.49 23.35 -1.53
N TYR A 64 13.41 22.92 -2.78
CA TYR A 64 14.35 23.29 -3.82
C TYR A 64 13.58 23.85 -5.01
N SER A 65 14.03 24.96 -5.56
CA SER A 65 13.50 25.52 -6.79
C SER A 65 13.96 24.70 -8.00
N TYR A 66 13.24 24.82 -9.11
CA TYR A 66 13.61 24.22 -10.39
C TYR A 66 15.05 24.57 -10.80
N LYS A 67 15.47 25.82 -10.58
CA LYS A 67 16.81 26.29 -10.94
C LYS A 67 17.91 25.61 -10.09
N GLU A 68 17.66 25.41 -8.80
CA GLU A 68 18.60 24.72 -7.90
C GLU A 68 18.79 23.25 -8.28
N VAL A 69 17.73 22.60 -8.77
CA VAL A 69 17.78 21.17 -9.14
C VAL A 69 18.33 20.98 -10.57
N TRP A 70 17.86 21.76 -11.56
CA TRP A 70 18.16 21.55 -12.98
C TRP A 70 19.09 22.56 -13.66
N GLY A 71 19.59 23.57 -12.94
CA GLY A 71 20.76 24.36 -13.36
C GLY A 71 20.76 24.79 -14.83
N LYS A 72 19.71 25.49 -15.28
CA LYS A 72 19.81 26.33 -16.48
C LYS A 72 20.02 27.79 -16.07
#